data_AF-A0A2E7CBQ9-F1
#
_entry.id   AF-A0A2E7CBQ9-F1
#
_cell.length_a   1.000
_cell.length_b   1.000
_cell.length_c   1.000
_cell.angle_alpha   90.00
_cell.angle_beta   90.00
_cell.angle_gamma   90.00
#
_symmetry.space_group_name_H-M   'P 1'
#
loop_
_entity.id
_entity.type
_entity.pdbx_description
1 polymer ?
#
loop_
_entity_poly.entity_id
_entity_poly.type
_entity_poly.pdbx_seq_one_letter_code
_entity_poly.pdbx_strand_id
1 'polypeptide(L)'
;MLLDYCGNPFEKYRIFIKQTTQLDSIIQTNPKNIEIRLLRYAIQHNCPSFLLYNKDMSNDIKMIETHLSQEDKSLHEHIKTILKSFKK
;
A
#
# COMPACT_ATOMS: atom_id res chain seq x y z
N MET A 1 10.24 -13.76 5.04
CA MET A 1 10.20 -12.67 6.04
C MET A 1 9.07 -12.96 7.05
N LEU A 2 9.38 -13.55 8.22
CA LEU A 2 8.51 -13.97 9.35
C LEU A 2 7.26 -14.83 9.05
N LEU A 3 6.42 -14.49 8.07
CA LEU A 3 5.23 -15.25 7.64
C LEU A 3 5.55 -16.57 6.93
N ASP A 4 6.74 -16.67 6.32
CA ASP A 4 7.19 -17.89 5.61
C ASP A 4 7.39 -19.08 6.56
N TYR A 5 7.65 -18.79 7.85
CA TYR A 5 7.86 -19.80 8.89
C TYR A 5 6.60 -20.09 9.73
N CYS A 6 5.49 -19.39 9.47
CA CYS A 6 4.23 -19.66 10.13
C CYS A 6 3.48 -20.75 9.35
N GLY A 7 3.45 -21.99 9.85
CA GLY A 7 2.77 -23.09 9.13
C GLY A 7 1.24 -22.97 9.10
N ASN A 8 0.65 -22.22 10.05
CA ASN A 8 -0.79 -22.14 10.24
C ASN A 8 -1.42 -21.02 9.38
N PRO A 9 -2.31 -21.35 8.41
CA PRO A 9 -3.00 -20.35 7.59
C PRO A 9 -3.84 -19.33 8.38
N PHE A 10 -4.44 -19.74 9.50
CA PHE A 10 -5.25 -18.85 10.34
C PHE A 10 -4.40 -17.77 11.02
N GLU A 11 -3.20 -18.14 11.47
CA GLU A 11 -2.26 -17.19 12.05
C GLU A 11 -1.75 -16.20 11.00
N LYS A 12 -1.45 -16.66 9.78
CA LYS A 12 -1.11 -15.77 8.66
C LYS A 12 -2.22 -14.76 8.39
N TYR A 13 -3.47 -15.22 8.35
CA TYR A 13 -4.62 -14.35 8.14
C TYR A 13 -4.78 -13.32 9.28
N ARG A 14 -4.63 -13.76 10.54
CA ARG A 14 -4.68 -12.86 11.70
C ARG A 14 -3.59 -11.80 11.65
N ILE A 15 -2.36 -12.19 11.30
CA ILE A 15 -1.24 -11.27 11.14
C ILE A 15 -1.52 -10.28 10.00
N PHE A 16 -2.02 -10.78 8.86
CA PHE A 16 -2.39 -9.93 7.73
C PHE A 16 -3.39 -8.85 8.14
N ILE A 17 -4.52 -9.22 8.75
CA ILE A 17 -5.54 -8.27 9.23
C ILE A 17 -4.96 -7.26 10.22
N LYS A 18 -4.12 -7.72 11.17
CA LYS A 18 -3.48 -6.83 12.14
C LYS A 18 -2.58 -5.79 11.45
N GLN A 19 -1.74 -6.24 10.52
CA GLN A 19 -0.79 -5.38 9.82
C GLN A 19 -1.48 -4.38 8.89
N THR A 20 -2.50 -4.82 8.15
CA THR A 20 -3.27 -3.92 7.28
C THR A 20 -4.05 -2.88 8.06
N THR A 21 -4.68 -3.28 9.18
CA THR A 21 -5.39 -2.35 10.08
C THR A 21 -4.43 -1.31 10.68
N GLN A 22 -3.21 -1.73 11.05
CA GLN A 22 -2.19 -0.81 11.54
C GLN A 22 -1.76 0.18 10.46
N LEU A 23 -1.55 -0.29 9.22
CA LEU A 23 -1.23 0.57 8.09
C LEU A 23 -2.33 1.60 7.81
N ASP A 24 -3.59 1.17 7.83
CA ASP A 24 -4.74 2.07 7.67
C ASP A 24 -4.77 3.14 8.76
N SER A 25 -4.47 2.77 10.00
CA SER A 25 -4.39 3.71 11.14
C SER A 25 -3.26 4.74 10.95
N ILE A 26 -2.12 4.32 10.40
CA ILE A 26 -1.00 5.23 10.08
C ILE A 26 -1.40 6.21 8.99
N ILE A 27 -2.17 5.78 7.99
CA ILE A 27 -2.66 6.66 6.91
C ILE A 27 -3.70 7.65 7.44
N GLN A 28 -4.57 7.23 8.35
CA GLN A 28 -5.53 8.13 8.99
C GLN A 28 -4.84 9.24 9.79
N THR A 29 -3.73 8.93 10.44
CA THR A 29 -2.92 9.94 11.18
C THR A 29 -2.05 10.79 10.24
N ASN A 30 -1.68 10.27 9.07
CA ASN A 30 -0.81 10.95 8.09
C ASN A 30 -1.48 11.04 6.70
N PRO A 31 -2.65 11.68 6.56
CA PRO A 31 -3.47 11.57 5.36
C PRO A 31 -2.84 12.20 4.10
N LYS A 32 -1.88 13.12 4.28
CA LYS A 32 -1.16 13.80 3.19
C LYS A 32 0.14 13.11 2.76
N ASN A 33 0.61 12.11 3.52
CA ASN A 33 1.87 11.45 3.19
C ASN A 33 1.66 10.48 2.02
N ILE A 34 2.23 10.82 0.86
CA ILE A 34 2.05 10.04 -0.37
C ILE A 34 2.85 8.72 -0.36
N GLU A 35 3.97 8.65 0.35
CA GLU A 35 4.82 7.45 0.39
C GLU A 35 4.12 6.31 1.13
N ILE A 36 3.45 6.62 2.25
CA ILE A 36 2.68 5.64 3.01
C ILE A 36 1.48 5.14 2.18
N ARG A 37 0.84 6.04 1.43
CA ARG A 37 -0.23 5.65 0.49
C ARG A 37 0.30 4.79 -0.66
N LEU A 38 1.48 5.09 -1.19
CA LEU A 38 2.13 4.26 -2.21
C LEU A 38 2.44 2.86 -1.67
N LEU A 39 2.91 2.77 -0.41
CA LEU A 39 3.13 1.49 0.25
C LEU A 39 1.84 0.69 0.39
N ARG A 40 0.74 1.31 0.84
CA ARG A 40 -0.56 0.64 0.89
C ARG A 40 -1.02 0.21 -0.50
N TYR A 41 -0.92 1.07 -1.49
CA TYR A 41 -1.25 0.75 -2.87
C TYR A 41 -0.49 -0.50 -3.37
N ALA A 42 0.82 -0.57 -3.12
CA ALA A 42 1.64 -1.72 -3.51
C ALA A 42 1.19 -3.03 -2.82
N ILE A 43 0.81 -2.96 -1.53
CA ILE A 43 0.28 -4.12 -0.79
C ILE A 43 -1.07 -4.53 -1.36
N GLN A 44 -1.98 -3.58 -1.59
CA GLN A 44 -3.32 -3.83 -2.13
C GLN A 44 -3.26 -4.43 -3.54
N HIS A 45 -2.34 -3.94 -4.39
CA HIS A 45 -2.14 -4.46 -5.74
C HIS A 45 -1.69 -5.92 -5.77
N ASN A 46 -0.84 -6.31 -4.81
CA ASN A 46 -0.35 -7.68 -4.69
C ASN A 46 -1.24 -8.58 -3.82
N CYS A 47 -2.31 -8.01 -3.24
CA CYS A 47 -3.21 -8.73 -2.36
C CYS A 47 -4.19 -9.61 -3.17
N PRO A 48 -4.30 -10.91 -2.86
CA PRO A 48 -5.35 -11.75 -3.42
C PRO A 48 -6.75 -11.18 -3.21
N SER A 49 -7.58 -11.22 -4.25
CA SER A 49 -8.92 -10.62 -4.25
C SER A 49 -9.84 -11.15 -3.13
N PHE A 50 -9.70 -12.41 -2.74
CA PHE A 50 -10.50 -13.02 -1.66
C PHE A 50 -10.23 -12.41 -0.27
N LEU A 51 -9.13 -11.69 -0.08
CA LEU A 51 -8.81 -10.99 1.18
C LEU A 51 -9.48 -9.61 1.29
N LEU A 52 -10.11 -9.12 0.21
CA LEU A 52 -10.91 -7.89 0.18
C LEU A 52 -10.20 -6.62 0.67
N TYR A 53 -8.86 -6.60 0.63
CA TYR A 53 -8.02 -5.46 0.98
C TYR A 53 -7.56 -4.71 -0.28
N ASN A 54 -8.51 -4.25 -1.08
CA ASN A 54 -8.27 -3.50 -2.32
C ASN A 54 -9.22 -2.30 -2.51
N LYS A 55 -10.01 -1.98 -1.48
CA LYS A 55 -11.08 -0.97 -1.55
C LYS A 55 -10.56 0.46 -1.73
N ASP A 56 -9.41 0.77 -1.13
CA ASP A 56 -8.83 2.13 -1.18
C ASP A 56 -7.90 2.37 -2.36
N MET A 57 -7.68 1.36 -3.21
CA MET A 57 -6.67 1.40 -4.26
C MET A 57 -6.86 2.59 -5.22
N SER A 58 -8.11 2.85 -5.64
CA SER A 58 -8.42 3.99 -6.50
C SER A 58 -8.26 5.34 -5.80
N ASN A 59 -8.51 5.41 -4.49
CA ASN A 59 -8.35 6.63 -3.71
C ASN A 59 -6.86 6.96 -3.51
N ASP A 60 -6.04 5.94 -3.22
CA ASP A 60 -4.60 6.12 -3.03
C ASP A 60 -3.91 6.57 -4.31
N ILE A 61 -4.22 5.99 -5.48
CA ILE A 61 -3.70 6.48 -6.77
C ILE A 61 -4.03 7.97 -6.96
N LYS A 62 -5.30 8.35 -6.78
CA LYS A 62 -5.73 9.74 -6.99
C LYS A 62 -4.98 10.70 -6.07
N MET A 63 -4.83 10.33 -4.80
CA MET A 63 -4.12 11.15 -3.82
C MET A 63 -2.62 11.28 -4.16
N ILE A 64 -1.99 10.18 -4.59
CA ILE A 64 -0.60 10.18 -5.05
C ILE A 64 -0.47 11.10 -6.26
N GLU A 65 -1.24 10.89 -7.32
CA GLU A 65 -1.17 11.69 -8.56
C GLU A 65 -1.39 13.19 -8.31
N THR A 66 -2.31 13.54 -7.41
CA THR A 66 -2.63 14.94 -7.08
C THR A 66 -1.48 15.64 -6.37
N HIS A 67 -0.80 14.96 -5.45
CA HIS A 67 0.25 15.56 -4.61
C HIS A 67 1.67 15.33 -5.17
N LEU A 68 1.84 14.42 -6.13
CA LEU A 68 3.12 14.07 -6.72
C LEU A 68 3.88 15.26 -7.33
N SER A 69 3.14 16.25 -7.84
CA SER A 69 3.72 17.45 -8.45
C SER A 69 4.31 18.44 -7.43
N GLN A 70 3.98 18.28 -6.14
CA GLN A 70 4.43 19.15 -5.05
C GLN A 70 5.71 18.63 -4.37
N GLU A 71 6.08 17.38 -4.65
CA GLU A 71 7.23 16.71 -4.05
C GLU A 71 8.53 16.95 -4.84
N ASP A 72 9.65 16.56 -4.22
CA ASP A 72 10.96 16.66 -4.85
C ASP A 72 11.04 15.84 -6.15
N LYS A 73 11.86 16.32 -7.10
CA LYS A 73 12.05 15.69 -8.42
C LYS A 73 12.56 14.25 -8.29
N SER A 74 13.43 13.97 -7.32
CA SER A 74 13.97 12.62 -7.09
C SER A 74 12.87 11.65 -6.65
N LEU A 75 12.06 12.07 -5.68
CA LEU A 75 10.94 11.28 -5.17
C LEU A 75 9.89 11.04 -6.27
N HIS A 76 9.57 12.09 -7.04
CA HIS A 76 8.64 12.02 -8.15
C HIS A 76 9.03 10.93 -9.18
N GLU A 77 10.29 10.90 -9.63
CA GLU A 77 10.75 9.88 -10.58
C GLU A 77 10.74 8.47 -9.97
N HIS A 78 11.06 8.35 -8.68
CA HIS A 78 11.00 7.07 -7.98
C HIS A 78 9.57 6.51 -7.92
N ILE A 79 8.61 7.34 -7.51
CA ILE A 79 7.19 6.95 -7.42
C ILE A 79 6.65 6.59 -8.81
N LYS A 80 6.97 7.38 -9.85
CA LYS A 80 6.58 7.05 -11.23
C LYS A 80 7.14 5.70 -11.69
N THR A 81 8.39 5.40 -11.34
CA THR A 81 9.03 4.13 -11.70
C THR A 81 8.31 2.96 -11.04
N ILE A 82 7.99 3.08 -9.74
CA ILE A 82 7.20 2.08 -9.01
C ILE A 82 5.82 1.90 -9.64
N LEU A 83 5.08 2.99 -9.90
CA LEU A 83 3.74 2.91 -10.51
C LEU A 83 3.75 2.27 -11.91
N LYS A 84 4.80 2.52 -12.71
CA LYS A 84 4.99 1.84 -14.00
C LYS A 84 5.17 0.33 -13.84
N SER A 85 5.87 -0.13 -12.81
CA SER A 85 6.08 -1.56 -12.55
C SER A 85 4.79 -2.35 -12.30
N PHE A 86 3.74 -1.67 -11.82
CA PHE A 86 2.42 -2.27 -11.58
C PHE A 86 1.52 -2.28 -12.82
N LYS A 87 1.80 -1.45 -13.83
CA LYS A 87 1.11 -1.46 -15.12
C LYS A 87 1.72 -2.55 -16.00
N LYS A 88 1.27 -3.80 -15.81
CA LYS A 88 1.64 -4.94 -16.65
C LYS A 88 0.49 -5.33 -17.57
#